data_AF-A0A9Q8P826-F1
#
_entry.id   AF-A0A9Q8P826-F1
#
_cell.length_a   1.000
_cell.length_b   1.000
_cell.length_c   1.000
_cell.angle_alpha   90.00
_cell.angle_beta   90.00
_cell.angle_gamma   90.00
#
_symmetry.space_group_name_H-M   'P 1'
#
loop_
_entity.id
_entity.type
_entity.pdbx_description
1 polymer ?
#
loop_
_entity_poly.entity_id
_entity_poly.type
_entity_poly.pdbx_seq_one_letter_code
_entity_poly.pdbx_strand_id
1 'polypeptide(L)'
;MKMRRQYLSRRRRQSARKAKAQTDAQIGNSGTGNRPGEPGNWVPWKRIGSGGQGSAWIWIYFNQNNAIIRRVVKKDTHCKDSWYDIRAWAGNDLKDYNSRIPWEHRCQSQLTWIANARHVVRTTMQWSPILVSEAWKSHKIYTEWCPMGDLADLITKYKEQPAPNNYIAEPMIWATAEALALAGLAMQHGTEDVDAGTLANWIPIIHRDLKPGNIFLADPSPNAQGTTLWPSYPKPLLGDFGLAIETSPTDPHNPTWHLELGTPGYMAPEQLAYIDRTTLFHLNPTPLTEKTNVFGIGVILYSLLTLNHGAASGIQPEFLGANPQDQNPFTLQDDEGDPYDQNNADKYTESLRGLIDECTHYDPALRPDFREILRRTRGLFDGPGDGLGVGASAQDLEAQADVFMSRGMRGGWAGATTRARYCLKNGDGSEWRKGDVYTVGLNRAALQAVVPQAL
;
A
#
# COMPACT_ATOMS: atom_id res chain seq x y z
N MET A 1 -15.98 5.89 -42.30
CA MET A 1 -15.86 5.50 -40.88
C MET A 1 -15.43 4.04 -40.62
N LYS A 2 -15.94 3.02 -41.35
CA LYS A 2 -15.56 1.59 -41.13
C LYS A 2 -14.07 1.26 -41.32
N MET A 3 -13.41 1.82 -42.35
CA MET A 3 -11.97 1.59 -42.59
C MET A 3 -11.05 2.16 -41.50
N ARG A 4 -11.37 3.34 -40.95
CA ARG A 4 -10.59 3.97 -39.85
C ARG A 4 -10.65 3.14 -38.56
N ARG A 5 -11.81 2.55 -38.24
CA ARG A 5 -11.97 1.64 -37.10
C ARG A 5 -11.19 0.33 -37.28
N GLN A 6 -11.18 -0.25 -38.49
CA GLN A 6 -10.40 -1.46 -38.78
C GLN A 6 -8.88 -1.21 -38.76
N TYR A 7 -8.43 -0.06 -39.25
CA TYR A 7 -7.03 0.35 -39.19
C TYR A 7 -6.54 0.53 -37.74
N LEU A 8 -7.33 1.22 -36.90
CA LEU A 8 -7.02 1.41 -35.48
C LEU A 8 -7.05 0.09 -34.68
N SER A 9 -7.96 -0.83 -35.00
CA SER A 9 -8.00 -2.15 -34.34
C SER A 9 -6.81 -3.04 -34.72
N ARG A 10 -6.40 -3.03 -35.99
CA ARG A 10 -5.19 -3.74 -36.46
C ARG A 10 -3.94 -3.17 -35.82
N ARG A 11 -3.82 -1.84 -35.74
CA ARG A 11 -2.69 -1.17 -35.07
C ARG A 11 -2.66 -1.49 -33.57
N ARG A 12 -3.80 -1.48 -32.87
CA ARG A 12 -3.90 -1.91 -31.46
C ARG A 12 -3.49 -3.37 -31.26
N ARG A 13 -3.93 -4.29 -32.12
CA ARG A 13 -3.54 -5.72 -32.07
C ARG A 13 -2.05 -5.93 -32.38
N GLN A 14 -1.48 -5.16 -33.28
CA GLN A 14 -0.07 -5.24 -33.65
C GLN A 14 0.82 -4.64 -32.54
N SER A 15 0.39 -3.53 -31.93
CA SER A 15 1.02 -2.96 -30.74
C SER A 15 0.93 -3.90 -29.53
N ALA A 16 -0.21 -4.55 -29.30
CA ALA A 16 -0.37 -5.54 -28.23
C ALA A 16 0.47 -6.80 -28.46
N ARG A 17 0.61 -7.26 -29.72
CA ARG A 17 1.51 -8.37 -30.07
C ARG A 17 2.99 -8.01 -29.92
N LYS A 18 3.39 -6.79 -30.27
CA LYS A 18 4.75 -6.30 -30.04
C LYS A 18 5.06 -6.10 -28.55
N ALA A 19 4.10 -5.58 -27.78
CA ALA A 19 4.20 -5.48 -26.33
C ALA A 19 4.34 -6.86 -25.70
N LYS A 20 3.47 -7.82 -26.06
CA LYS A 20 3.55 -9.21 -25.60
C LYS A 20 4.88 -9.88 -25.97
N ALA A 21 5.36 -9.71 -27.20
CA ALA A 21 6.65 -10.26 -27.63
C ALA A 21 7.85 -9.63 -26.91
N GLN A 22 7.78 -8.33 -26.57
CA GLN A 22 8.78 -7.67 -25.71
C GLN A 22 8.71 -8.15 -24.26
N THR A 23 7.51 -8.39 -23.73
CA THR A 23 7.31 -8.97 -22.40
C THR A 23 7.87 -10.40 -22.33
N ASP A 24 7.56 -11.25 -23.32
CA ASP A 24 8.02 -12.64 -23.38
C ASP A 24 9.56 -12.73 -23.57
N ALA A 25 10.17 -11.81 -24.32
CA ALA A 25 11.63 -11.72 -24.45
C ALA A 25 12.34 -11.21 -23.18
N GLN A 26 11.68 -10.40 -22.35
CA GLN A 26 12.22 -9.91 -21.08
C GLN A 26 12.10 -10.92 -19.92
N ILE A 27 11.12 -11.84 -19.97
CA ILE A 27 11.00 -12.94 -19.00
C ILE A 27 12.20 -13.90 -19.11
N GLY A 28 12.69 -14.15 -20.33
CA GLY A 28 13.77 -15.12 -20.58
C GLY A 28 15.20 -14.65 -20.24
N ASN A 29 15.42 -13.36 -19.98
CA ASN A 29 16.78 -12.79 -19.91
C ASN A 29 17.05 -11.94 -18.65
N SER A 30 16.29 -12.13 -17.56
CA SER A 30 16.55 -11.43 -16.29
C SER A 30 16.95 -12.41 -15.20
N GLY A 31 18.26 -12.62 -15.06
CA GLY A 31 18.82 -13.35 -13.92
C GLY A 31 18.45 -12.66 -12.62
N THR A 32 17.58 -13.28 -11.84
CA THR A 32 17.48 -13.06 -10.40
C THR A 32 18.71 -13.73 -9.80
N GLY A 33 19.78 -12.97 -9.59
CA GLY A 33 21.04 -13.51 -9.08
C GLY A 33 20.79 -14.33 -7.81
N ASN A 34 21.12 -15.61 -7.85
CA ASN A 34 21.08 -16.45 -6.65
C ASN A 34 22.08 -15.88 -5.63
N ARG A 35 21.74 -15.97 -4.34
CA ARG A 35 22.70 -15.66 -3.28
C ARG A 35 23.94 -16.56 -3.48
N PRO A 36 25.17 -16.02 -3.41
CA PRO A 36 26.36 -16.85 -3.46
C PRO A 36 26.28 -17.98 -2.42
N GLY A 37 26.37 -19.23 -2.88
CA GLY A 37 26.30 -20.42 -2.01
C GLY A 37 24.90 -20.95 -1.68
N GLU A 38 23.81 -20.39 -2.22
CA GLU A 38 22.46 -20.93 -2.04
C GLU A 38 21.98 -21.61 -3.34
N PRO A 39 22.05 -22.95 -3.41
CA PRO A 39 21.66 -23.66 -4.61
C PRO A 39 20.13 -23.78 -4.71
N GLY A 40 19.60 -23.35 -5.85
CA GLY A 40 18.17 -23.33 -6.13
C GLY A 40 17.85 -22.47 -7.35
N ASN A 41 16.57 -22.37 -7.68
CA ASN A 41 16.11 -21.70 -8.90
C ASN A 41 14.93 -20.79 -8.60
N TRP A 42 15.01 -19.56 -9.10
CA TRP A 42 13.91 -18.63 -9.19
C TRP A 42 13.05 -18.93 -10.42
N VAL A 43 11.74 -19.04 -10.22
CA VAL A 43 10.78 -19.30 -11.29
C VAL A 43 9.70 -18.19 -11.26
N PRO A 44 9.41 -17.54 -12.40
CA PRO A 44 8.25 -16.65 -12.50
C PRO A 44 6.98 -17.47 -12.38
N TRP A 45 6.10 -17.11 -11.46
CA TRP A 45 4.91 -17.90 -11.14
C TRP A 45 3.63 -17.30 -11.73
N LYS A 46 3.28 -16.08 -11.30
CA LYS A 46 2.02 -15.43 -11.68
C LYS A 46 2.22 -13.93 -11.81
N ARG A 47 1.69 -13.36 -12.90
CA ARG A 47 1.54 -11.91 -13.04
C ARG A 47 0.37 -11.45 -12.18
N ILE A 48 0.63 -10.52 -11.27
CA ILE A 48 -0.33 -10.02 -10.27
C ILE A 48 -0.75 -8.58 -10.52
N GLY A 49 0.02 -7.84 -11.30
CA GLY A 49 -0.32 -6.47 -11.67
C GLY A 49 0.23 -6.10 -13.03
N SER A 50 -0.51 -5.25 -13.74
CA SER A 50 0.01 -4.61 -14.95
C SER A 50 -0.77 -3.35 -15.29
N GLY A 51 -0.03 -2.28 -15.58
CA GLY A 51 -0.57 -1.00 -16.00
C GLY A 51 0.29 -0.36 -17.07
N GLY A 52 0.00 0.91 -17.38
CA GLY A 52 0.77 1.68 -18.36
C GLY A 52 2.24 1.89 -17.97
N GLN A 53 2.56 1.80 -16.68
CA GLN A 53 3.89 2.08 -16.12
C GLN A 53 4.76 0.83 -15.90
N GLY A 54 4.22 -0.39 -16.04
CA GLY A 54 5.01 -1.60 -15.74
C GLY A 54 4.23 -2.88 -15.49
N SER A 55 4.92 -3.88 -14.95
CA SER A 55 4.33 -5.18 -14.56
C SER A 55 4.85 -5.67 -13.21
N ALA A 56 3.98 -6.35 -12.46
CA ALA A 56 4.32 -7.00 -11.20
C ALA A 56 4.09 -8.51 -11.29
N TRP A 57 5.10 -9.28 -10.88
CA TRP A 57 5.13 -10.73 -10.97
C TRP A 57 5.51 -11.35 -9.63
N ILE A 58 4.81 -12.40 -9.22
CA ILE A 58 5.30 -13.29 -8.16
C ILE A 58 6.40 -14.17 -8.73
N TRP A 59 7.52 -14.21 -8.02
CA TRP A 59 8.63 -15.12 -8.25
C TRP A 59 8.77 -16.05 -7.05
N ILE A 60 9.00 -17.32 -7.34
CA ILE A 60 9.13 -18.38 -6.33
C ILE A 60 10.54 -18.94 -6.41
N TYR A 61 11.22 -19.04 -5.27
CA TYR A 61 12.49 -19.73 -5.18
C TYR A 61 12.29 -21.14 -4.67
N PHE A 62 12.76 -22.10 -5.46
CA PHE A 62 12.83 -23.50 -5.11
C PHE A 62 14.25 -23.86 -4.70
N ASN A 63 14.41 -24.53 -3.55
CA ASN A 63 15.70 -25.12 -3.18
C ASN A 63 15.98 -26.40 -4.01
N GLN A 64 17.14 -27.02 -3.81
CA GLN A 64 17.53 -28.27 -4.49
C GLN A 64 16.54 -29.43 -4.33
N ASN A 65 15.72 -29.42 -3.27
CA ASN A 65 14.72 -30.45 -2.99
C ASN A 65 13.34 -30.11 -3.57
N ASN A 66 13.26 -29.12 -4.47
CA ASN A 66 12.01 -28.59 -5.03
C ASN A 66 11.02 -28.04 -3.98
N ALA A 67 11.50 -27.66 -2.80
CA ALA A 67 10.67 -27.00 -1.79
C ALA A 67 10.65 -25.49 -2.02
N ILE A 68 9.48 -24.87 -1.90
CA ILE A 68 9.31 -23.42 -1.95
C ILE A 68 9.87 -22.83 -0.65
N ILE A 69 10.95 -22.05 -0.75
CA ILE A 69 11.53 -21.39 0.44
C ILE A 69 11.35 -19.88 0.43
N ARG A 70 11.08 -19.24 -0.72
CA ARG A 70 10.79 -17.80 -0.80
C ARG A 70 9.77 -17.47 -1.87
N ARG A 71 9.00 -16.42 -1.61
CA ARG A 71 8.12 -15.74 -2.56
C ARG A 71 8.46 -14.26 -2.53
N VAL A 72 8.69 -13.66 -3.70
CA VAL A 72 8.92 -12.23 -3.83
C VAL A 72 8.05 -11.69 -4.95
N VAL A 73 7.72 -10.41 -4.86
CA VAL A 73 7.15 -9.68 -5.98
C VAL A 73 8.27 -8.95 -6.69
N LYS A 74 8.40 -9.18 -7.99
CA LYS A 74 9.26 -8.41 -8.88
C LYS A 74 8.38 -7.41 -9.62
N LYS A 75 8.65 -6.11 -9.43
CA LYS A 75 8.04 -5.01 -10.17
C LYS A 75 9.04 -4.50 -11.20
N ASP A 76 8.67 -4.58 -12.48
CA ASP A 76 9.41 -4.00 -13.60
C ASP A 76 8.69 -2.69 -14.00
N THR A 77 9.36 -1.55 -13.88
CA THR A 77 8.80 -0.22 -14.18
C THR A 77 9.47 0.35 -15.43
N HIS A 78 8.67 0.78 -16.40
CA HIS A 78 9.13 1.48 -17.60
C HIS A 78 9.03 2.98 -17.39
N CYS A 79 10.15 3.69 -17.52
CA CYS A 79 10.24 5.12 -17.30
C CYS A 79 10.68 5.85 -18.58
N LYS A 80 10.22 5.42 -19.77
CA LYS A 80 10.61 6.03 -21.04
C LYS A 80 10.28 7.53 -21.11
N ASP A 81 9.10 7.90 -20.63
CA ASP A 81 8.59 9.27 -20.69
C ASP A 81 9.17 10.16 -19.58
N SER A 82 9.53 9.57 -18.43
CA SER A 82 10.12 10.26 -17.29
C SER A 82 11.65 10.11 -17.20
N TRP A 83 12.29 9.42 -18.15
CA TRP A 83 13.72 9.07 -18.06
C TRP A 83 14.62 10.29 -17.91
N TYR A 84 14.30 11.36 -18.65
CA TYR A 84 15.05 12.62 -18.65
C TYR A 84 14.41 13.70 -17.77
N ASP A 85 13.29 13.38 -17.10
CA ASP A 85 12.70 14.29 -16.13
C ASP A 85 13.49 14.18 -14.82
N ILE A 86 14.23 15.23 -14.47
CA ILE A 86 15.03 15.27 -13.24
C ILE A 86 14.16 15.11 -11.98
N ARG A 87 12.86 15.43 -12.06
CA ARG A 87 11.93 15.32 -10.93
C ARG A 87 11.55 13.87 -10.63
N ALA A 88 11.76 12.95 -11.58
CA ALA A 88 11.40 11.54 -11.46
C ALA A 88 12.45 10.69 -10.73
N TRP A 89 13.58 11.28 -10.36
CA TRP A 89 14.71 10.59 -9.73
C TRP A 89 15.09 11.28 -8.43
N ALA A 90 15.47 10.49 -7.43
CA ALA A 90 16.09 10.93 -6.19
C ALA A 90 17.62 11.04 -6.34
N GLY A 91 18.27 11.65 -5.35
CA GLY A 91 19.72 11.77 -5.23
C GLY A 91 20.20 13.23 -5.23
N ASN A 92 21.46 13.43 -4.85
CA ASN A 92 22.04 14.77 -4.67
C ASN A 92 22.47 15.42 -5.98
N ASP A 93 22.86 14.63 -6.98
CA ASP A 93 23.15 15.11 -8.33
C ASP A 93 22.10 14.61 -9.31
N LEU A 94 21.03 15.38 -9.46
CA LEU A 94 19.93 15.09 -10.38
C LEU A 94 20.37 15.14 -11.87
N LYS A 95 21.56 15.67 -12.16
CA LYS A 95 22.12 15.74 -13.51
C LYS A 95 23.05 14.56 -13.81
N ASP A 96 23.54 13.84 -12.79
CA ASP A 96 24.29 12.61 -12.98
C ASP A 96 23.35 11.44 -13.28
N TYR A 97 23.27 11.14 -14.56
CA TYR A 97 22.46 10.06 -15.11
C TYR A 97 22.92 8.65 -14.70
N ASN A 98 24.16 8.50 -14.20
CA ASN A 98 24.73 7.22 -13.77
C ASN A 98 24.41 6.91 -12.30
N SER A 99 24.09 7.91 -11.48
CA SER A 99 23.76 7.75 -10.06
C SER A 99 22.26 7.81 -9.77
N ARG A 100 21.41 7.63 -10.79
CA ARG A 100 19.95 7.70 -10.68
C ARG A 100 19.39 6.70 -9.67
N ILE A 101 18.61 7.20 -8.71
CA ILE A 101 17.85 6.38 -7.77
C ILE A 101 16.35 6.68 -7.96
N PRO A 102 15.52 5.74 -8.44
CA PRO A 102 14.07 5.91 -8.42
C PRO A 102 13.55 6.23 -7.03
N TRP A 103 12.62 7.19 -6.97
CA TRP A 103 11.93 7.55 -5.74
C TRP A 103 11.31 6.35 -5.02
N GLU A 104 10.68 5.44 -5.77
CA GLU A 104 10.10 4.21 -5.22
C GLU A 104 11.12 3.41 -4.40
N HIS A 105 12.31 3.21 -4.95
CA HIS A 105 13.39 2.52 -4.24
C HIS A 105 13.92 3.36 -3.08
N ARG A 106 14.17 4.66 -3.29
CA ARG A 106 14.69 5.57 -2.25
C ARG A 106 13.81 5.55 -1.00
N CYS A 107 12.52 5.83 -1.16
CA CYS A 107 11.59 5.92 -0.04
C CYS A 107 11.34 4.56 0.62
N GLN A 108 11.06 3.52 -0.18
CA GLN A 108 10.68 2.21 0.38
C GLN A 108 11.84 1.45 1.02
N SER A 109 13.05 1.54 0.46
CA SER A 109 14.22 0.84 1.03
C SER A 109 14.62 1.41 2.39
N GLN A 110 14.63 2.74 2.56
CA GLN A 110 14.97 3.36 3.84
C GLN A 110 13.99 2.96 4.94
N LEU A 111 12.69 2.92 4.63
CA LEU A 111 11.68 2.39 5.54
C LEU A 111 11.90 0.90 5.85
N THR A 112 12.34 0.10 4.89
CA THR A 112 12.65 -1.32 5.12
C THR A 112 13.79 -1.52 6.13
N TRP A 113 14.80 -0.63 6.12
CA TRP A 113 16.01 -0.76 6.93
C TRP A 113 15.93 -0.08 8.30
N ILE A 114 14.89 0.70 8.55
CA ILE A 114 14.57 1.20 9.88
C ILE A 114 14.19 0.02 10.78
N ALA A 115 14.91 -0.12 11.89
CA ALA A 115 14.51 -1.02 12.96
C ALA A 115 13.10 -0.60 13.40
N ASN A 116 12.13 -1.50 13.24
CA ASN A 116 10.73 -1.37 13.65
C ASN A 116 9.70 -0.90 12.62
N ALA A 117 10.04 -0.61 11.35
CA ALA A 117 9.00 -0.46 10.34
C ALA A 117 8.38 -1.83 10.02
N ARG A 118 7.17 -2.05 10.51
CA ARG A 118 6.41 -3.30 10.41
C ARG A 118 5.11 -3.12 9.62
N HIS A 119 4.73 -1.90 9.27
CA HIS A 119 3.49 -1.57 8.57
C HIS A 119 3.71 -1.07 7.14
N VAL A 120 4.89 -1.35 6.58
CA VAL A 120 5.28 -1.05 5.20
C VAL A 120 5.73 -2.33 4.51
N VAL A 121 5.32 -2.52 3.25
CA VAL A 121 5.80 -3.61 2.39
C VAL A 121 7.30 -3.48 2.21
N ARG A 122 8.05 -4.50 2.62
CA ARG A 122 9.50 -4.50 2.60
C ARG A 122 10.05 -4.74 1.22
N THR A 123 11.11 -4.01 0.89
CA THR A 123 11.98 -4.39 -0.23
C THR A 123 12.75 -5.66 0.13
N THR A 124 12.88 -6.58 -0.83
CA THR A 124 13.59 -7.86 -0.66
C THR A 124 14.77 -7.91 -1.60
N MET A 125 15.78 -8.72 -1.27
CA MET A 125 17.11 -8.79 -1.92
C MET A 125 18.11 -7.71 -1.47
N GLN A 126 18.86 -8.02 -0.40
CA GLN A 126 19.97 -7.22 0.14
C GLN A 126 21.06 -6.85 -0.88
N TRP A 127 21.22 -7.60 -1.97
CA TRP A 127 22.41 -7.54 -2.83
C TRP A 127 22.23 -6.75 -4.13
N SER A 128 21.00 -6.46 -4.54
CA SER A 128 20.67 -5.58 -5.66
C SER A 128 19.18 -5.26 -5.61
N PRO A 129 18.70 -4.51 -4.59
CA PRO A 129 17.27 -4.21 -4.41
C PRO A 129 16.68 -3.46 -5.60
N ILE A 130 17.55 -2.80 -6.38
CA ILE A 130 17.20 -2.14 -7.61
C ILE A 130 18.14 -2.49 -8.77
N LEU A 131 17.56 -2.60 -9.96
CA LEU A 131 18.30 -2.67 -11.23
C LEU A 131 17.81 -1.57 -12.16
N VAL A 132 18.60 -0.51 -12.32
CA VAL A 132 18.34 0.57 -13.28
C VAL A 132 19.01 0.20 -14.60
N SER A 133 18.25 0.29 -15.69
CA SER A 133 18.74 -0.05 -17.03
C SER A 133 18.48 1.07 -18.00
N GLU A 134 19.55 1.77 -18.40
CA GLU A 134 19.47 2.85 -19.38
C GLU A 134 19.03 2.38 -20.77
N ALA A 135 19.59 1.26 -21.26
CA ALA A 135 19.24 0.68 -22.56
C ALA A 135 17.72 0.42 -22.70
N TRP A 136 17.08 0.06 -21.60
CA TRP A 136 15.65 -0.27 -21.55
C TRP A 136 14.78 0.86 -20.98
N LYS A 137 15.41 1.93 -20.50
CA LYS A 137 14.76 3.03 -19.76
C LYS A 137 13.77 2.51 -18.73
N SER A 138 14.28 1.67 -17.83
CA SER A 138 13.47 0.94 -16.85
C SER A 138 14.22 0.73 -15.55
N HIS A 139 13.50 0.55 -14.45
CA HIS A 139 14.04 0.02 -13.21
C HIS A 139 13.25 -1.19 -12.72
N LYS A 140 13.85 -1.98 -11.83
CA LYS A 140 13.23 -3.16 -11.21
C LYS A 140 13.35 -3.08 -9.71
N ILE A 141 12.29 -3.42 -8.99
CA ILE A 141 12.27 -3.48 -7.53
C ILE A 141 11.72 -4.84 -7.13
N TYR A 142 12.26 -5.39 -6.04
CA TYR A 142 11.78 -6.63 -5.44
C TYR A 142 11.20 -6.35 -4.07
N THR A 143 10.02 -6.88 -3.77
CA THR A 143 9.33 -6.68 -2.48
C THR A 143 8.83 -8.01 -1.92
N GLU A 144 8.43 -8.01 -0.66
CA GLU A 144 7.76 -9.16 -0.07
C GLU A 144 6.40 -9.41 -0.72
N TRP A 145 5.95 -10.66 -0.64
CA TRP A 145 4.64 -11.07 -1.14
C TRP A 145 3.60 -10.98 -0.03
N CYS A 146 2.51 -10.25 -0.28
CA CYS A 146 1.37 -10.12 0.62
C CYS A 146 0.25 -11.08 0.17
N PRO A 147 0.07 -12.22 0.86
CA PRO A 147 -0.75 -13.31 0.37
C PRO A 147 -2.25 -13.11 0.47
N MET A 148 -2.75 -11.99 0.99
CA MET A 148 -4.20 -11.74 1.13
C MET A 148 -4.76 -10.67 0.18
N GLY A 149 -3.95 -10.21 -0.77
CA GLY A 149 -4.34 -9.18 -1.74
C GLY A 149 -4.17 -7.78 -1.16
N ASP A 150 -5.04 -6.86 -1.57
CA ASP A 150 -5.07 -5.47 -1.12
C ASP A 150 -6.47 -5.05 -0.65
N LEU A 151 -6.59 -3.82 -0.12
CA LEU A 151 -7.87 -3.30 0.36
C LEU A 151 -8.86 -3.01 -0.77
N ALA A 152 -8.43 -2.75 -2.01
CA ALA A 152 -9.36 -2.59 -3.13
C ALA A 152 -10.03 -3.93 -3.47
N ASP A 153 -9.25 -5.02 -3.50
CA ASP A 153 -9.77 -6.38 -3.61
C ASP A 153 -10.74 -6.70 -2.46
N LEU A 154 -10.43 -6.28 -1.23
CA LEU A 154 -11.31 -6.48 -0.07
C LEU A 154 -12.64 -5.75 -0.25
N ILE A 155 -12.60 -4.47 -0.62
CA ILE A 155 -13.79 -3.65 -0.87
C ILE A 155 -14.68 -4.32 -1.94
N THR A 156 -14.11 -4.70 -3.08
CA THR A 156 -14.86 -5.36 -4.15
C THR A 156 -15.55 -6.64 -3.67
N LYS A 157 -14.85 -7.50 -2.93
CA LYS A 157 -15.46 -8.74 -2.41
C LYS A 157 -16.61 -8.51 -1.43
N TYR A 158 -16.52 -7.46 -0.61
CA TYR A 158 -17.58 -7.11 0.34
C TYR A 158 -18.76 -6.41 -0.33
N LYS A 159 -18.49 -5.57 -1.34
CA LYS A 159 -19.55 -4.93 -2.16
C LYS A 159 -20.40 -5.96 -2.90
N GLU A 160 -19.79 -7.06 -3.33
CA GLU A 160 -20.47 -8.18 -4.01
C GLU A 160 -21.28 -9.09 -3.08
N GLN A 161 -21.16 -8.95 -1.75
CA GLN A 161 -21.97 -9.72 -0.81
C GLN A 161 -23.44 -9.28 -0.85
N PRO A 162 -24.39 -10.21 -0.65
CA PRO A 162 -25.79 -9.82 -0.51
C PRO A 162 -26.01 -9.05 0.80
N ALA A 163 -26.91 -8.06 0.77
CA ALA A 163 -27.40 -7.43 1.98
C ALA A 163 -27.98 -8.50 2.94
N PRO A 164 -27.78 -8.35 4.27
CA PRO A 164 -27.15 -7.23 4.95
C PRO A 164 -25.63 -7.38 5.14
N ASN A 165 -24.96 -8.34 4.50
CA ASN A 165 -23.55 -8.68 4.73
C ASN A 165 -22.55 -7.85 3.90
N ASN A 166 -23.02 -6.89 3.12
CA ASN A 166 -22.23 -5.96 2.32
C ASN A 166 -21.65 -4.83 3.18
N TYR A 167 -20.81 -5.18 4.16
CA TYR A 167 -20.07 -4.20 4.96
C TYR A 167 -18.79 -4.82 5.53
N ILE A 168 -17.76 -4.01 5.70
CA ILE A 168 -16.52 -4.42 6.37
C ILE A 168 -16.71 -4.20 7.88
N ALA A 169 -16.26 -5.15 8.69
CA ALA A 169 -16.34 -5.03 10.14
C ALA A 169 -15.51 -3.83 10.63
N GLU A 170 -16.10 -2.97 11.46
CA GLU A 170 -15.45 -1.77 12.01
C GLU A 170 -14.05 -2.04 12.62
N PRO A 171 -13.81 -3.14 13.37
CA PRO A 171 -12.46 -3.49 13.84
C PRO A 171 -11.39 -3.57 12.74
N MET A 172 -11.73 -4.03 11.53
CA MET A 172 -10.78 -4.07 10.40
C MET A 172 -10.44 -2.65 9.91
N ILE A 173 -11.39 -1.71 10.00
CA ILE A 173 -11.18 -0.30 9.64
C ILE A 173 -10.25 0.35 10.67
N TRP A 174 -10.47 0.11 11.97
CA TRP A 174 -9.57 0.56 13.03
C TRP A 174 -8.17 -0.06 12.94
N ALA A 175 -8.07 -1.35 12.63
CA ALA A 175 -6.78 -2.02 12.37
C ALA A 175 -6.03 -1.38 11.20
N THR A 176 -6.76 -0.92 10.18
CA THR A 176 -6.21 -0.16 9.05
C THR A 176 -5.74 1.23 9.49
N ALA A 177 -6.54 1.95 10.27
CA ALA A 177 -6.16 3.26 10.80
C ALA A 177 -4.87 3.21 11.64
N GLU A 178 -4.75 2.23 12.54
CA GLU A 178 -3.51 2.04 13.33
C GLU A 178 -2.31 1.71 12.45
N ALA A 179 -2.43 0.73 11.54
CA ALA A 179 -1.32 0.33 10.69
C ALA A 179 -0.81 1.49 9.82
N LEU A 180 -1.73 2.28 9.24
CA LEU A 180 -1.37 3.41 8.40
C LEU A 180 -0.84 4.60 9.21
N ALA A 181 -1.29 4.81 10.44
CA ALA A 181 -0.72 5.83 11.32
C ALA A 181 0.70 5.46 11.76
N LEU A 182 0.98 4.18 12.07
CA LEU A 182 2.35 3.71 12.34
C LEU A 182 3.25 3.87 11.10
N ALA A 183 2.77 3.47 9.92
CA ALA A 183 3.50 3.72 8.67
C ALA A 183 3.70 5.22 8.41
N GLY A 184 2.72 6.06 8.78
CA GLY A 184 2.80 7.52 8.75
C GLY A 184 3.91 8.07 9.63
N LEU A 185 4.01 7.62 10.88
CA LEU A 185 5.14 7.96 11.78
C LEU A 185 6.47 7.53 11.18
N ALA A 186 6.55 6.32 10.59
CA ALA A 186 7.76 5.86 9.93
C ALA A 186 8.15 6.76 8.76
N MET A 187 7.18 7.21 7.95
CA MET A 187 7.43 8.17 6.87
C MET A 187 7.83 9.55 7.37
N GLN A 188 7.23 10.04 8.46
CA GLN A 188 7.49 11.37 9.01
C GLN A 188 8.80 11.47 9.79
N HIS A 189 9.08 10.47 10.62
CA HIS A 189 10.14 10.51 11.62
C HIS A 189 11.23 9.45 11.40
N GLY A 190 11.02 8.51 10.48
CA GLY A 190 11.93 7.38 10.29
C GLY A 190 11.79 6.32 11.38
N THR A 191 10.67 6.27 12.10
CA THR A 191 10.41 5.26 13.14
C THR A 191 8.92 5.10 13.40
N GLU A 192 8.47 3.88 13.73
CA GLU A 192 7.11 3.62 14.20
C GLU A 192 6.95 3.83 15.72
N ASP A 193 8.07 4.09 16.42
CA ASP A 193 8.05 4.39 17.85
C ASP A 193 7.39 5.76 18.09
N VAL A 194 6.25 5.73 18.78
CA VAL A 194 5.39 6.91 19.03
C VAL A 194 6.09 7.95 19.89
N ASP A 195 6.97 7.49 20.79
CA ASP A 195 7.67 8.33 21.76
C ASP A 195 9.06 8.77 21.25
N ALA A 196 9.51 8.19 20.15
CA ALA A 196 10.78 8.57 19.54
C ALA A 196 10.68 9.90 18.77
N GLY A 197 11.78 10.65 18.81
CA GLY A 197 11.98 11.80 17.92
C GLY A 197 12.32 11.38 16.49
N THR A 198 12.39 12.37 15.60
CA THR A 198 12.85 12.18 14.21
C THR A 198 14.28 11.63 14.18
N LEU A 199 14.51 10.57 13.41
CA LEU A 199 15.85 10.05 13.16
C LEU A 199 16.76 11.13 12.55
N ALA A 200 18.03 11.13 12.94
CA ALA A 200 18.99 12.10 12.41
C ALA A 200 19.06 12.04 10.88
N ASN A 201 19.08 13.21 10.24
CA ASN A 201 19.08 13.37 8.78
C ASN A 201 17.88 12.76 8.04
N TRP A 202 16.81 12.41 8.75
CA TRP A 202 15.59 11.95 8.13
C TRP A 202 14.86 13.09 7.44
N ILE A 203 14.46 12.86 6.18
CA ILE A 203 13.60 13.77 5.42
C ILE A 203 12.22 13.10 5.34
N PRO A 204 11.13 13.80 5.71
CA PRO A 204 9.79 13.24 5.65
C PRO A 204 9.44 12.71 4.25
N ILE A 205 8.79 11.55 4.22
CA ILE A 205 8.30 10.92 3.00
C ILE A 205 6.82 11.26 2.82
N ILE A 206 6.47 11.83 1.67
CA ILE A 206 5.08 12.05 1.26
C ILE A 206 4.73 11.02 0.18
N HIS A 207 3.75 10.16 0.45
CA HIS A 207 3.43 9.02 -0.41
C HIS A 207 2.76 9.44 -1.72
N ARG A 208 1.89 10.47 -1.66
CA ARG A 208 1.12 11.09 -2.77
C ARG A 208 0.13 10.19 -3.52
N ASP A 209 0.13 8.88 -3.29
CA ASP A 209 -0.82 7.93 -3.92
C ASP A 209 -1.40 6.94 -2.90
N LEU A 210 -1.84 7.43 -1.74
CA LEU A 210 -2.53 6.58 -0.76
C LEU A 210 -3.93 6.24 -1.28
N LYS A 211 -4.19 4.95 -1.47
CA LYS A 211 -5.48 4.40 -1.91
C LYS A 211 -5.59 2.93 -1.50
N PRO A 212 -6.80 2.34 -1.43
CA PRO A 212 -6.99 0.95 -1.03
C PRO A 212 -6.12 -0.06 -1.80
N GLY A 213 -5.93 0.14 -3.12
CA GLY A 213 -5.09 -0.74 -3.95
C GLY A 213 -3.58 -0.69 -3.66
N ASN A 214 -3.13 0.27 -2.84
CA ASN A 214 -1.74 0.38 -2.39
C ASN A 214 -1.56 -0.08 -0.93
N ILE A 215 -2.63 -0.56 -0.27
CA ILE A 215 -2.57 -1.14 1.08
C ILE A 215 -2.75 -2.65 0.96
N PHE A 216 -1.64 -3.37 1.08
CA PHE A 216 -1.60 -4.82 0.96
C PHE A 216 -1.95 -5.50 2.28
N LEU A 217 -2.44 -6.73 2.20
CA LEU A 217 -2.84 -7.52 3.36
C LEU A 217 -1.89 -8.72 3.54
N ALA A 218 -1.19 -8.73 4.67
CA ALA A 218 -0.42 -9.87 5.12
C ALA A 218 -1.28 -10.81 5.98
N ASP A 219 -0.82 -12.05 6.14
CA ASP A 219 -1.47 -13.01 7.02
C ASP A 219 -1.62 -12.44 8.45
N PRO A 220 -2.70 -12.80 9.17
CA PRO A 220 -2.80 -12.51 10.59
C PRO A 220 -1.55 -13.01 11.32
N SER A 221 -1.14 -12.30 12.37
CA SER A 221 0.06 -12.64 13.14
C SER A 221 -0.33 -13.16 14.53
N PRO A 222 -0.88 -14.39 14.64
CA PRO A 222 -1.37 -14.92 15.91
C PRO A 222 -0.26 -15.13 16.96
N ASN A 223 1.01 -15.18 16.52
CA ASN A 223 2.18 -15.34 17.37
C ASN A 223 2.88 -14.01 17.73
N ALA A 224 2.32 -12.87 17.34
CA ALA A 224 2.81 -11.55 17.72
C ALA A 224 2.21 -11.11 19.08
N GLN A 225 2.23 -12.01 20.07
CA GLN A 225 1.69 -11.74 21.40
C GLN A 225 2.36 -10.47 21.96
N GLY A 226 1.54 -9.44 22.21
CA GLY A 226 1.97 -8.15 22.76
C GLY A 226 2.42 -7.08 21.77
N THR A 227 2.34 -7.30 20.45
CA THR A 227 2.74 -6.28 19.45
C THR A 227 1.68 -5.92 18.39
N THR A 228 0.49 -6.52 18.43
CA THR A 228 -0.65 -6.15 17.58
C THR A 228 -1.94 -6.19 18.39
N LEU A 229 -2.76 -5.15 18.26
CA LEU A 229 -4.11 -5.10 18.87
C LEU A 229 -5.10 -6.00 18.11
N TRP A 230 -4.76 -6.41 16.89
CA TRP A 230 -5.67 -7.08 15.96
C TRP A 230 -5.10 -8.44 15.47
N PRO A 231 -4.79 -9.39 16.36
CA PRO A 231 -4.08 -10.62 16.00
C PRO A 231 -4.85 -11.53 15.03
N SER A 232 -6.19 -11.41 14.99
CA SER A 232 -7.07 -12.25 14.18
C SER A 232 -7.45 -11.62 12.83
N TYR A 233 -7.14 -10.34 12.62
CA TYR A 233 -7.39 -9.66 11.36
C TYR A 233 -6.14 -9.69 10.46
N PRO A 234 -6.31 -9.68 9.12
CA PRO A 234 -5.21 -9.48 8.19
C PRO A 234 -4.47 -8.19 8.51
N LYS A 235 -3.14 -8.22 8.43
CA LYS A 235 -2.32 -7.06 8.77
C LYS A 235 -2.18 -6.13 7.55
N PRO A 236 -2.62 -4.87 7.62
CA PRO A 236 -2.41 -3.90 6.54
C PRO A 236 -0.95 -3.47 6.45
N LEU A 237 -0.44 -3.38 5.23
CA LEU A 237 0.92 -2.94 4.90
C LEU A 237 0.87 -1.91 3.78
N LEU A 238 1.41 -0.72 4.03
CA LEU A 238 1.55 0.32 3.02
C LEU A 238 2.58 -0.10 1.96
N GLY A 239 2.20 -0.06 0.68
CA GLY A 239 3.09 -0.34 -0.44
C GLY A 239 2.92 0.63 -1.60
N ASP A 240 3.65 0.35 -2.68
CA ASP A 240 3.70 1.16 -3.91
C ASP A 240 4.13 2.63 -3.72
N PHE A 241 5.42 2.82 -3.48
CA PHE A 241 6.05 4.13 -3.36
C PHE A 241 6.35 4.78 -4.73
N GLY A 242 5.69 4.34 -5.81
CA GLY A 242 5.95 4.77 -7.19
C GLY A 242 5.86 6.29 -7.40
N LEU A 243 5.03 6.96 -6.59
CA LEU A 243 4.84 8.42 -6.60
C LEU A 243 5.36 9.10 -5.33
N ALA A 244 5.93 8.36 -4.38
CA ALA A 244 6.42 8.93 -3.14
C ALA A 244 7.62 9.86 -3.39
N ILE A 245 7.86 10.81 -2.49
CA ILE A 245 9.01 11.73 -2.50
C ILE A 245 9.50 12.00 -1.09
N GLU A 246 10.74 12.43 -0.96
CA GLU A 246 11.27 13.07 0.25
C GLU A 246 11.14 14.59 0.10
N THR A 247 10.45 15.25 1.02
CA THR A 247 10.36 16.73 1.01
C THR A 247 10.13 17.26 2.42
N SER A 248 10.23 18.57 2.59
CA SER A 248 10.01 19.26 3.87
C SER A 248 9.31 20.60 3.65
N PRO A 249 8.75 21.23 4.68
CA PRO A 249 8.21 22.60 4.57
C PRO A 249 9.24 23.65 4.12
N THR A 250 10.53 23.36 4.32
CA THR A 250 11.64 24.26 3.92
C THR A 250 12.21 23.95 2.53
N ASP A 251 11.72 22.91 1.86
CA ASP A 251 12.14 22.56 0.51
C ASP A 251 11.60 23.61 -0.50
N PRO A 252 12.47 24.34 -1.23
CA PRO A 252 12.03 25.37 -2.18
C PRO A 252 11.25 24.81 -3.38
N HIS A 253 11.26 23.49 -3.59
CA HIS A 253 10.51 22.82 -4.64
C HIS A 253 9.15 22.29 -4.16
N ASN A 254 8.87 22.39 -2.86
CA ASN A 254 7.61 21.99 -2.26
C ASN A 254 6.58 23.15 -2.28
N PRO A 255 5.38 22.96 -2.85
CA PRO A 255 4.89 21.77 -3.54
C PRO A 255 5.11 21.81 -5.06
N THR A 256 5.63 22.91 -5.62
CA THR A 256 5.60 23.25 -7.05
C THR A 256 6.12 22.15 -7.99
N TRP A 257 7.15 21.37 -7.61
CA TRP A 257 7.65 20.25 -8.44
C TRP A 257 6.84 18.97 -8.31
N HIS A 258 5.92 18.93 -7.36
CA HIS A 258 5.32 17.72 -6.82
C HIS A 258 3.78 17.70 -6.90
N LEU A 259 3.17 18.72 -7.50
CA LEU A 259 1.73 18.80 -7.74
C LEU A 259 1.26 17.89 -8.87
N GLU A 260 -0.05 17.70 -8.93
CA GLU A 260 -0.79 17.04 -10.02
C GLU A 260 -0.40 15.57 -10.26
N LEU A 261 0.09 14.91 -9.21
CA LEU A 261 0.40 13.48 -9.20
C LEU A 261 -0.37 12.77 -8.10
N GLY A 262 -1.04 11.68 -8.48
CA GLY A 262 -1.83 10.81 -7.60
C GLY A 262 -2.99 10.18 -8.36
N THR A 263 -3.83 9.43 -7.64
CA THR A 263 -5.07 8.86 -8.19
C THR A 263 -6.24 9.81 -7.92
N PRO A 264 -6.99 10.24 -8.96
CA PRO A 264 -8.19 11.06 -8.80
C PRO A 264 -9.18 10.44 -7.80
N GLY A 265 -9.75 11.27 -6.94
CA GLY A 265 -10.61 10.87 -5.81
C GLY A 265 -9.87 10.60 -4.50
N TYR A 266 -8.54 10.45 -4.53
CA TYR A 266 -7.70 10.21 -3.33
C TYR A 266 -6.70 11.33 -3.02
N MET A 267 -6.45 12.20 -3.99
CA MET A 267 -5.49 13.30 -3.83
C MET A 267 -5.94 14.30 -2.75
N ALA A 268 -5.04 14.66 -1.83
CA ALA A 268 -5.30 15.75 -0.92
C ALA A 268 -5.45 17.08 -1.70
N PRO A 269 -6.23 18.05 -1.20
CA PRO A 269 -6.40 19.33 -1.87
C PRO A 269 -5.08 20.02 -2.21
N GLU A 270 -4.09 19.97 -1.30
CA GLU A 270 -2.78 20.56 -1.52
C GLU A 270 -1.93 19.85 -2.59
N GLN A 271 -2.34 18.68 -3.09
CA GLN A 271 -1.71 18.02 -4.25
C GLN A 271 -2.21 18.58 -5.58
N LEU A 272 -3.28 19.38 -5.59
CA LEU A 272 -3.91 19.92 -6.79
C LEU A 272 -3.48 21.36 -7.04
N ALA A 273 -3.23 21.70 -8.31
CA ALA A 273 -2.87 23.05 -8.72
C ALA A 273 -4.14 23.85 -9.07
N TYR A 274 -4.94 24.20 -8.05
CA TYR A 274 -6.20 24.91 -8.26
C TYR A 274 -6.01 26.24 -9.01
N ILE A 275 -6.95 26.50 -9.92
CA ILE A 275 -7.08 27.79 -10.62
C ILE A 275 -8.21 28.58 -9.96
N ASP A 276 -7.96 29.85 -9.65
CA ASP A 276 -9.01 30.77 -9.25
C ASP A 276 -9.90 31.09 -10.46
N ARG A 277 -11.18 30.73 -10.40
CA ARG A 277 -12.15 30.88 -11.49
C ARG A 277 -12.49 32.32 -11.84
N THR A 278 -12.20 33.27 -10.95
CA THR A 278 -12.49 34.69 -11.15
C THR A 278 -11.32 35.38 -11.81
N THR A 279 -10.11 35.13 -11.32
CA THR A 279 -8.87 35.77 -11.80
C THR A 279 -8.18 34.96 -12.90
N LEU A 280 -8.50 33.68 -13.03
CA LEU A 280 -7.87 32.70 -13.91
C LEU A 280 -6.37 32.46 -13.64
N PHE A 281 -5.89 32.85 -12.47
CA PHE A 281 -4.52 32.57 -12.01
C PHE A 281 -4.49 31.35 -11.10
N HIS A 282 -3.33 30.69 -11.02
CA HIS A 282 -3.10 29.62 -10.05
C HIS A 282 -3.18 30.18 -8.64
N LEU A 283 -3.84 29.44 -7.76
CA LEU A 283 -3.75 29.67 -6.32
C LEU A 283 -2.38 29.23 -5.81
N ASN A 284 -1.87 29.93 -4.80
CA ASN A 284 -0.64 29.52 -4.14
C ASN A 284 -0.87 28.16 -3.47
N PRO A 285 -0.14 27.11 -3.88
CA PRO A 285 -0.38 25.77 -3.38
C PRO A 285 0.20 25.63 -1.97
N THR A 286 -0.57 25.03 -1.07
CA THR A 286 -0.10 24.68 0.27
C THR A 286 1.02 23.63 0.18
N PRO A 287 2.11 23.73 0.97
CA PRO A 287 3.16 22.71 0.96
C PRO A 287 2.63 21.32 1.29
N LEU A 288 3.19 20.31 0.63
CA LEU A 288 2.94 18.91 0.96
C LEU A 288 3.66 18.58 2.28
N THR A 289 2.94 17.97 3.20
CA THR A 289 3.43 17.62 4.55
C THR A 289 2.91 16.24 4.96
N GLU A 290 3.22 15.79 6.17
CA GLU A 290 2.63 14.56 6.72
C GLU A 290 1.09 14.61 6.72
N LYS A 291 0.49 15.80 6.78
CA LYS A 291 -0.96 16.01 6.71
C LYS A 291 -1.54 15.60 5.37
N THR A 292 -0.75 15.61 4.30
CA THR A 292 -1.13 15.05 2.98
C THR A 292 -1.31 13.54 3.07
N ASN A 293 -0.43 12.85 3.81
CA ASN A 293 -0.61 11.41 4.08
C ASN A 293 -1.83 11.17 4.99
N VAL A 294 -2.06 11.99 6.02
CA VAL A 294 -3.26 11.89 6.89
C VAL A 294 -4.56 11.98 6.09
N PHE A 295 -4.64 12.90 5.13
CA PHE A 295 -5.79 13.00 4.23
C PHE A 295 -6.03 11.70 3.46
N GLY A 296 -4.97 11.16 2.85
CA GLY A 296 -5.07 9.88 2.12
C GLY A 296 -5.50 8.71 3.01
N ILE A 297 -5.09 8.69 4.29
CA ILE A 297 -5.59 7.72 5.27
C ILE A 297 -7.10 7.89 5.47
N GLY A 298 -7.58 9.12 5.69
CA GLY A 298 -9.01 9.41 5.84
C GLY A 298 -9.85 8.90 4.66
N VAL A 299 -9.40 9.16 3.42
CA VAL A 299 -10.09 8.67 2.21
C VAL A 299 -10.07 7.14 2.12
N ILE A 300 -8.98 6.47 2.51
CA ILE A 300 -8.94 4.99 2.56
C ILE A 300 -9.96 4.45 3.56
N LEU A 301 -10.05 5.02 4.77
CA LEU A 301 -11.01 4.60 5.78
C LEU A 301 -12.44 4.83 5.29
N TYR A 302 -12.70 5.96 4.63
CA TYR A 302 -13.96 6.24 3.97
C TYR A 302 -14.33 5.20 2.90
N SER A 303 -13.37 4.82 2.04
CA SER A 303 -13.55 3.78 1.02
C SER A 303 -13.92 2.42 1.62
N LEU A 304 -13.37 2.07 2.79
CA LEU A 304 -13.73 0.84 3.50
C LEU A 304 -15.14 0.90 4.08
N LEU A 305 -15.52 2.07 4.63
CA LEU A 305 -16.82 2.30 5.24
C LEU A 305 -17.95 2.16 4.20
N THR A 306 -17.77 2.80 3.04
CA THR A 306 -18.77 2.89 1.96
C THR A 306 -18.68 1.79 0.91
N LEU A 307 -17.64 0.96 0.99
CA LEU A 307 -17.29 -0.02 -0.04
C LEU A 307 -17.11 0.60 -1.45
N ASN A 308 -16.66 1.85 -1.52
CA ASN A 308 -16.40 2.55 -2.76
C ASN A 308 -14.92 2.87 -2.93
N HIS A 309 -14.37 2.61 -4.12
CA HIS A 309 -12.99 2.93 -4.44
C HIS A 309 -12.86 3.53 -5.84
N GLY A 310 -11.95 4.48 -6.01
CA GLY A 310 -11.65 5.14 -7.29
C GLY A 310 -12.14 6.58 -7.31
N ALA A 311 -12.49 7.08 -8.49
CA ALA A 311 -13.05 8.43 -8.66
C ALA A 311 -14.41 8.63 -7.95
N ALA A 312 -15.01 7.55 -7.42
CA ALA A 312 -16.24 7.60 -6.63
C ALA A 312 -15.99 7.98 -5.16
N SER A 313 -14.76 7.96 -4.65
CA SER A 313 -14.49 8.20 -3.22
C SER A 313 -14.51 9.69 -2.80
N GLY A 314 -14.69 10.60 -3.76
CA GLY A 314 -14.85 12.03 -3.48
C GLY A 314 -14.83 12.88 -4.74
N ILE A 315 -15.48 14.03 -4.69
CA ILE A 315 -15.43 15.03 -5.76
C ILE A 315 -14.20 15.92 -5.58
N GLN A 316 -13.42 16.07 -6.64
CA GLN A 316 -12.26 16.96 -6.70
C GLN A 316 -12.47 17.97 -7.83
N PRO A 317 -12.82 19.24 -7.52
CA PRO A 317 -12.97 20.25 -8.56
C PRO A 317 -11.61 20.65 -9.12
N GLU A 318 -11.60 21.11 -10.37
CA GLU A 318 -10.39 21.57 -11.06
C GLU A 318 -10.13 23.09 -10.82
N PHE A 319 -11.10 23.81 -10.26
CA PHE A 319 -11.05 25.26 -10.03
C PHE A 319 -11.72 25.63 -8.69
N LEU A 320 -11.24 26.71 -8.06
CA LEU A 320 -11.83 27.32 -6.86
C LEU A 320 -12.15 28.80 -7.11
N GLY A 321 -12.73 29.52 -6.15
CA GLY A 321 -13.06 30.94 -6.29
C GLY A 321 -13.48 31.57 -4.97
N ALA A 322 -13.81 32.86 -5.00
CA ALA A 322 -14.27 33.59 -3.81
C ALA A 322 -15.68 33.20 -3.34
N ASN A 323 -16.41 32.33 -4.06
CA ASN A 323 -17.71 31.85 -3.62
C ASN A 323 -17.53 30.93 -2.40
N PRO A 324 -18.38 31.02 -1.37
CA PRO A 324 -18.30 30.16 -0.19
C PRO A 324 -18.35 28.65 -0.51
N GLN A 325 -19.07 28.25 -1.56
CA GLN A 325 -19.14 26.86 -2.01
C GLN A 325 -17.82 26.36 -2.62
N ASP A 326 -16.96 27.27 -3.07
CA ASP A 326 -15.63 26.98 -3.61
C ASP A 326 -14.55 26.97 -2.50
N GLN A 327 -14.93 27.15 -1.21
CA GLN A 327 -14.02 27.18 -0.05
C GLN A 327 -13.88 25.83 0.69
N ASN A 328 -14.74 24.84 0.41
CA ASN A 328 -14.57 23.46 0.89
C ASN A 328 -14.81 22.46 -0.27
N PRO A 329 -13.87 22.38 -1.22
CA PRO A 329 -14.07 21.72 -2.51
C PRO A 329 -14.10 20.20 -2.48
N PHE A 330 -13.54 19.60 -1.44
CA PHE A 330 -13.52 18.15 -1.31
C PHE A 330 -14.68 17.69 -0.45
N THR A 331 -15.59 16.96 -1.06
CA THR A 331 -16.71 16.33 -0.36
C THR A 331 -16.62 14.83 -0.60
N LEU A 332 -16.57 14.08 0.50
CA LEU A 332 -16.77 12.64 0.47
C LEU A 332 -18.19 12.35 0.00
N GLN A 333 -18.31 11.47 -0.98
CA GLN A 333 -19.60 11.04 -1.52
C GLN A 333 -19.52 9.55 -1.82
N ASP A 334 -20.60 8.83 -1.57
CA ASP A 334 -20.79 7.47 -2.05
C ASP A 334 -21.38 7.46 -3.47
N ASP A 335 -21.81 6.29 -3.95
CA ASP A 335 -22.41 6.12 -5.28
C ASP A 335 -23.78 6.83 -5.38
N GLU A 336 -24.44 7.12 -4.25
CA GLU A 336 -25.71 7.83 -4.15
C GLU A 336 -25.55 9.36 -3.95
N GLY A 337 -24.33 9.84 -3.70
CA GLY A 337 -24.04 11.25 -3.45
C GLY A 337 -24.19 11.67 -1.98
N ASP A 338 -24.36 10.71 -1.06
CA ASP A 338 -24.39 10.95 0.39
C ASP A 338 -22.96 10.80 0.97
N PRO A 339 -22.51 11.68 1.87
CA PRO A 339 -21.25 11.47 2.59
C PRO A 339 -21.26 10.21 3.46
N TYR A 340 -22.40 9.67 3.87
CA TYR A 340 -22.46 8.41 4.59
C TYR A 340 -23.79 7.71 4.26
N ASP A 341 -23.83 6.83 3.24
CA ASP A 341 -24.99 5.98 2.89
C ASP A 341 -25.85 5.68 4.12
N GLN A 342 -27.10 6.13 4.11
CA GLN A 342 -28.05 5.96 5.22
C GLN A 342 -28.20 4.49 5.65
N ASN A 343 -27.96 3.53 4.74
CA ASN A 343 -28.01 2.10 5.06
C ASN A 343 -26.76 1.56 5.79
N ASN A 344 -25.66 2.31 5.79
CA ASN A 344 -24.39 1.96 6.41
C ASN A 344 -24.02 2.87 7.60
N ALA A 345 -24.60 4.08 7.70
CA ALA A 345 -24.38 4.99 8.83
C ALA A 345 -24.69 4.32 10.20
N ASP A 346 -25.72 3.49 10.29
CA ASP A 346 -26.06 2.77 11.53
C ASP A 346 -25.07 1.63 11.89
N LYS A 347 -24.20 1.21 10.96
CA LYS A 347 -23.26 0.09 11.18
C LYS A 347 -21.94 0.52 11.80
N TYR A 348 -21.63 1.82 11.77
CA TYR A 348 -20.35 2.35 12.20
C TYR A 348 -20.52 3.38 13.32
N THR A 349 -19.51 3.49 14.18
CA THR A 349 -19.55 4.47 15.27
C THR A 349 -19.40 5.90 14.78
N GLU A 350 -19.94 6.84 15.55
CA GLU A 350 -19.72 8.28 15.34
C GLU A 350 -18.23 8.63 15.52
N SER A 351 -17.52 7.93 16.41
CA SER A 351 -16.08 8.09 16.61
C SER A 351 -15.28 7.78 15.34
N LEU A 352 -15.62 6.71 14.62
CA LEU A 352 -14.96 6.37 13.36
C LEU A 352 -15.26 7.41 12.27
N ARG A 353 -16.53 7.81 12.12
CA ARG A 353 -16.92 8.85 11.14
C ARG A 353 -16.24 10.19 11.43
N GLY A 354 -16.25 10.64 12.68
CA GLY A 354 -15.58 11.87 13.09
C GLY A 354 -14.08 11.85 12.80
N LEU A 355 -13.41 10.71 13.03
CA LEU A 355 -12.01 10.58 12.64
C LEU A 355 -11.80 10.70 11.11
N ILE A 356 -12.69 10.09 10.30
CA ILE A 356 -12.63 10.19 8.84
C ILE A 356 -12.79 11.65 8.40
N ASP A 357 -13.83 12.33 8.90
CA ASP A 357 -14.10 13.74 8.60
C ASP A 357 -12.91 14.63 8.93
N GLU A 358 -12.34 14.48 10.13
CA GLU A 358 -11.17 15.22 10.59
C GLU A 358 -9.93 14.93 9.71
N CYS A 359 -9.68 13.66 9.36
CA CYS A 359 -8.57 13.31 8.46
C CYS A 359 -8.71 13.96 7.09
N THR A 360 -9.94 14.02 6.56
CA THR A 360 -10.24 14.56 5.23
C THR A 360 -10.53 16.05 5.21
N HIS A 361 -10.28 16.76 6.30
CA HIS A 361 -10.50 18.21 6.36
C HIS A 361 -9.71 18.94 5.27
N TYR A 362 -10.32 19.93 4.60
CA TYR A 362 -9.68 20.68 3.53
C TYR A 362 -8.38 21.34 4.00
N ASP A 363 -8.46 22.12 5.09
CA ASP A 363 -7.29 22.71 5.74
C ASP A 363 -6.42 21.63 6.42
N PRO A 364 -5.15 21.42 5.98
CA PRO A 364 -4.25 20.44 6.57
C PRO A 364 -3.97 20.66 8.06
N ALA A 365 -4.05 21.90 8.56
CA ALA A 365 -3.79 22.22 9.95
C ALA A 365 -4.87 21.68 10.91
N LEU A 366 -6.09 21.45 10.39
CA LEU A 366 -7.22 20.93 11.17
C LEU A 366 -7.29 19.40 11.16
N ARG A 367 -6.45 18.74 10.37
CA ARG A 367 -6.35 17.27 10.36
C ARG A 367 -5.58 16.80 11.61
N PRO A 368 -5.89 15.63 12.19
CA PRO A 368 -5.16 15.07 13.31
C PRO A 368 -3.71 14.73 12.91
N ASP A 369 -2.82 14.54 13.87
CA ASP A 369 -1.53 13.91 13.60
C ASP A 369 -1.62 12.38 13.76
N PHE A 370 -0.56 11.65 13.39
CA PHE A 370 -0.57 10.20 13.52
C PHE A 370 -0.67 9.73 14.98
N ARG A 371 -0.18 10.52 15.95
CA ARG A 371 -0.24 10.17 17.36
C ARG A 371 -1.68 10.21 17.87
N GLU A 372 -2.46 11.19 17.43
CA GLU A 372 -3.88 11.30 17.74
C GLU A 372 -4.69 10.15 17.12
N ILE A 373 -4.40 9.77 15.86
CA ILE A 373 -5.03 8.59 15.24
C ILE A 373 -4.75 7.33 16.09
N LEU A 374 -3.50 7.13 16.50
CA LEU A 374 -3.12 5.98 17.34
C LEU A 374 -3.75 6.03 18.72
N ARG A 375 -3.85 7.21 19.34
CA ARG A 375 -4.51 7.40 20.63
C ARG A 375 -5.97 6.97 20.56
N ARG A 376 -6.70 7.35 19.49
CA ARG A 376 -8.10 6.94 19.30
C ARG A 376 -8.23 5.44 19.08
N THR A 377 -7.38 4.84 18.24
CA THR A 377 -7.43 3.38 18.01
C THR A 377 -7.10 2.58 19.28
N ARG A 378 -6.10 3.01 20.04
CA ARG A 378 -5.69 2.35 21.31
C ARG A 378 -6.71 2.57 22.43
N GLY A 379 -7.30 3.76 22.50
CA GLY A 379 -8.32 4.11 23.48
C GLY A 379 -9.59 3.26 23.41
N LEU A 380 -9.83 2.54 22.29
CA LEU A 380 -10.90 1.54 22.18
C LEU A 380 -10.74 0.39 23.20
N PHE A 381 -9.53 0.15 23.71
CA PHE A 381 -9.20 -0.95 24.61
C PHE A 381 -9.02 -0.52 26.08
N ASP A 382 -8.99 0.78 26.37
CA ASP A 382 -8.59 1.33 27.68
C ASP A 382 -9.78 1.76 28.58
N GLY A 383 -11.04 1.64 28.13
CA GLY A 383 -12.24 2.10 28.85
C GLY A 383 -13.15 0.98 29.42
N PRO A 384 -13.90 1.23 30.52
CA PRO A 384 -14.89 0.29 31.07
C PRO A 384 -16.18 0.21 30.22
N GLY A 385 -16.10 -0.25 28.97
CA GLY A 385 -17.29 -0.52 28.15
C GLY A 385 -18.13 0.73 27.85
N ASP A 386 -17.50 1.89 27.78
CA ASP A 386 -18.12 3.20 27.58
C ASP A 386 -18.57 3.40 26.12
N GLY A 387 -19.51 2.60 25.63
CA GLY A 387 -20.38 2.97 24.50
C GLY A 387 -19.75 3.27 23.12
N LEU A 388 -18.44 3.11 22.93
CA LEU A 388 -17.73 3.36 21.65
C LEU A 388 -17.87 2.22 20.63
N GLY A 389 -18.93 1.41 20.70
CA GLY A 389 -19.29 0.39 19.70
C GLY A 389 -18.35 -0.84 19.57
N VAL A 390 -17.16 -0.83 20.17
CA VAL A 390 -16.24 -1.99 20.18
C VAL A 390 -16.04 -2.55 21.58
N GLY A 391 -17.04 -2.46 22.48
CA GLY A 391 -17.05 -3.06 23.84
C GLY A 391 -17.00 -4.61 23.86
N ALA A 392 -16.39 -5.18 22.83
CA ALA A 392 -16.11 -6.56 22.54
C ALA A 392 -14.92 -7.01 23.40
N SER A 393 -15.13 -8.06 24.19
CA SER A 393 -14.03 -8.81 24.79
C SER A 393 -13.09 -9.34 23.68
N ALA A 394 -11.88 -9.77 24.04
CA ALA A 394 -10.98 -10.42 23.08
C ALA A 394 -11.66 -11.59 22.33
N GLN A 395 -12.60 -12.30 22.98
CA GLN A 395 -13.39 -13.37 22.37
C GLN A 395 -14.38 -12.85 21.33
N ASP A 396 -14.99 -11.69 21.57
CA ASP A 396 -15.92 -11.06 20.63
C ASP A 396 -15.18 -10.55 19.38
N LEU A 397 -13.99 -9.98 19.54
CA LEU A 397 -13.13 -9.59 18.41
C LEU A 397 -12.68 -10.80 17.60
N GLU A 398 -12.35 -11.92 18.25
CA GLU A 398 -11.99 -13.16 17.58
C GLU A 398 -13.18 -13.74 16.80
N ALA A 399 -14.38 -13.76 17.38
CA ALA A 399 -15.59 -14.20 16.70
C ALA A 399 -15.93 -13.30 15.49
N GLN A 400 -15.80 -11.98 15.63
CA GLN A 400 -15.99 -11.03 14.53
C GLN A 400 -14.94 -11.23 13.43
N ALA A 401 -13.68 -11.49 13.79
CA ALA A 401 -12.62 -11.79 12.84
C ALA A 401 -12.89 -13.10 12.08
N ASP A 402 -13.40 -14.14 12.75
CA ASP A 402 -13.75 -15.40 12.09
C ASP A 402 -14.89 -15.22 11.08
N VAL A 403 -15.93 -14.46 11.45
CA VAL A 403 -17.03 -14.09 10.55
C VAL A 403 -16.48 -13.28 9.36
N PHE A 404 -15.65 -12.27 9.62
CA PHE A 404 -14.98 -11.46 8.59
C PHE A 404 -14.20 -12.35 7.62
N MET A 405 -13.32 -13.21 8.14
CA MET A 405 -12.50 -14.10 7.34
C MET A 405 -13.35 -15.08 6.51
N SER A 406 -14.46 -15.59 7.05
CA SER A 406 -15.36 -16.51 6.35
C SER A 406 -16.04 -15.85 5.14
N ARG A 407 -16.41 -14.58 5.25
CA ARG A 407 -17.16 -13.81 4.24
C ARG A 407 -16.25 -13.26 3.14
N GLY A 408 -15.13 -12.66 3.50
CA GLY A 408 -14.27 -11.93 2.55
C GLY A 408 -13.00 -12.65 2.10
N MET A 409 -12.52 -13.65 2.85
CA MET A 409 -11.14 -14.17 2.65
C MET A 409 -11.07 -15.67 2.35
N ARG A 410 -11.85 -16.53 3.02
CA ARG A 410 -11.71 -18.00 2.92
C ARG A 410 -12.18 -18.59 1.57
N GLY A 411 -13.09 -17.93 0.84
CA GLY A 411 -13.70 -18.47 -0.39
C GLY A 411 -12.84 -18.41 -1.67
N GLY A 412 -11.90 -17.46 -1.76
CA GLY A 412 -11.04 -17.29 -2.96
C GLY A 412 -9.56 -17.60 -2.73
N TRP A 413 -9.09 -17.49 -1.49
CA TRP A 413 -7.66 -17.51 -1.16
C TRP A 413 -7.20 -18.81 -0.49
N ALA A 414 -8.09 -19.56 0.15
CA ALA A 414 -7.80 -20.91 0.64
C ALA A 414 -7.42 -21.90 -0.49
N GLY A 415 -7.76 -21.59 -1.74
CA GLY A 415 -7.34 -22.33 -2.92
C GLY A 415 -5.88 -22.12 -3.31
N ALA A 416 -5.27 -20.97 -2.95
CA ALA A 416 -3.89 -20.64 -3.34
C ALA A 416 -2.84 -21.13 -2.33
N THR A 417 -3.21 -21.28 -1.05
CA THR A 417 -2.32 -21.84 -0.02
C THR A 417 -2.52 -23.33 0.22
N THR A 418 -3.66 -23.94 -0.17
CA THR A 418 -3.97 -25.35 0.20
C THR A 418 -4.46 -26.26 -0.94
N ARG A 419 -4.24 -25.91 -2.21
CA ARG A 419 -4.47 -26.85 -3.34
C ARG A 419 -3.31 -26.93 -4.33
N ALA A 420 -2.10 -27.12 -3.81
CA ALA A 420 -1.14 -27.97 -4.50
C ALA A 420 -1.33 -29.40 -3.99
N ARG A 421 -2.36 -30.11 -4.49
CA ARG A 421 -2.37 -31.58 -4.45
C ARG A 421 -1.34 -32.07 -5.47
N TYR A 422 -0.06 -31.92 -5.12
CA TYR A 422 0.94 -32.88 -5.56
C TYR A 422 1.10 -33.85 -4.40
N CYS A 423 0.77 -35.12 -4.64
CA CYS A 423 0.92 -36.18 -3.66
C CYS A 423 2.37 -36.22 -3.17
N LEU A 424 2.63 -35.62 -2.01
CA LEU A 424 3.87 -35.81 -1.27
C LEU A 424 3.70 -37.11 -0.50
N LYS A 425 4.38 -38.16 -0.97
CA LYS A 425 4.66 -39.34 -0.16
C LYS A 425 5.85 -39.02 0.74
N ASN A 426 5.89 -39.59 1.94
CA ASN A 426 7.11 -39.63 2.75
C ASN A 426 8.24 -40.31 1.96
N GLY A 427 9.50 -40.15 2.37
CA GLY A 427 10.65 -40.85 1.77
C GLY A 427 10.51 -42.38 1.77
N ASP A 428 9.55 -42.93 2.53
CA ASP A 428 9.18 -44.34 2.59
C ASP A 428 7.90 -44.72 1.81
N GLY A 429 7.21 -43.74 1.19
CA GLY A 429 6.02 -43.98 0.38
C GLY A 429 4.66 -43.82 1.08
N SER A 430 4.59 -43.48 2.36
CA SER A 430 3.32 -43.31 3.10
C SER A 430 2.67 -41.92 2.91
N GLU A 431 1.33 -41.84 2.98
CA GLU A 431 0.54 -40.59 2.84
C GLU A 431 0.34 -39.85 4.18
N TRP A 432 0.31 -38.52 4.14
CA TRP A 432 0.12 -37.64 5.32
C TRP A 432 -1.29 -37.74 5.92
N ARG A 433 -1.36 -37.86 7.25
CA ARG A 433 -2.63 -37.74 8.02
C ARG A 433 -2.77 -36.32 8.58
N LYS A 434 -4.01 -35.82 8.60
CA LYS A 434 -4.40 -34.49 9.10
C LYS A 434 -4.23 -34.46 10.62
N GLY A 435 -3.25 -33.72 11.15
CA GLY A 435 -3.12 -33.55 12.62
C GLY A 435 -1.78 -33.05 13.19
N ASP A 436 -0.67 -33.06 12.46
CA ASP A 436 0.64 -32.82 13.11
C ASP A 436 1.12 -31.36 12.97
N VAL A 437 1.35 -30.71 14.12
CA VAL A 437 2.00 -29.39 14.25
C VAL A 437 3.44 -29.59 14.69
N TYR A 438 4.41 -29.05 13.96
CA TYR A 438 5.81 -28.96 14.41
C TYR A 438 6.24 -27.50 14.52
N THR A 439 6.56 -27.10 15.75
CA THR A 439 7.19 -25.83 16.12
C THR A 439 8.67 -25.88 15.76
N VAL A 440 9.14 -24.99 14.89
CA VAL A 440 10.58 -24.71 14.74
C VAL A 440 10.91 -23.55 15.67
N GLY A 441 11.48 -23.88 16.82
CA GLY A 441 11.92 -22.90 17.82
C GLY A 441 13.00 -21.97 17.27
N LEU A 442 12.72 -20.66 17.30
CA LEU A 442 13.72 -19.62 17.03
C LEU A 442 14.52 -19.38 18.32
N ASN A 443 15.78 -19.82 18.33
CA ASN A 443 16.70 -19.56 19.43
C ASN A 443 17.16 -18.09 19.41
N ARG A 444 16.85 -17.36 20.49
CA ARG A 444 17.05 -15.91 20.68
C ARG A 444 18.52 -15.48 20.70
N ALA A 445 19.47 -16.41 20.82
CA ALA A 445 20.91 -16.13 20.93
C ALA A 445 21.62 -15.79 19.59
N ALA A 446 21.01 -16.07 18.43
CA ALA A 446 21.67 -15.84 17.13
C ALA A 446 21.54 -14.41 16.58
N LEU A 447 20.73 -13.54 17.20
CA LEU A 447 20.43 -12.18 16.71
C LEU A 447 21.42 -11.10 17.16
N GLN A 448 22.40 -11.39 18.02
CA GLN A 448 23.30 -10.39 18.59
C GLN A 448 24.69 -10.29 17.92
N ALA A 449 25.00 -11.07 16.88
CA ALA A 449 26.39 -11.20 16.42
C ALA A 449 26.75 -10.55 15.07
N VAL A 450 25.87 -9.79 14.40
CA VAL A 450 26.22 -9.19 13.09
C VAL A 450 25.72 -7.75 12.98
N VAL A 451 26.45 -6.83 13.60
CA VAL A 451 26.49 -5.41 13.21
C VAL A 451 27.91 -5.12 12.73
N PRO A 452 28.17 -5.01 11.41
CA PRO A 452 29.35 -4.33 10.93
C PRO A 452 29.04 -2.85 10.77
N GLN A 453 29.87 -2.03 11.41
CA GLN A 453 29.99 -0.60 11.17
C GLN A 453 30.20 -0.32 9.68
N ALA A 454 29.38 0.55 9.09
CA ALA A 454 29.77 1.45 8.02
C ALA A 454 28.72 2.57 7.92
N LEU A 455 29.22 3.80 8.02
CA LEU A 455 28.54 5.09 7.84
C LEU A 455 27.98 5.27 6.42
#